data_AF-A0A497KYW2-F1
#
_entry.id   AF-A0A497KYW2-F1
#
_cell.length_a   1.000
_cell.length_b   1.000
_cell.length_c   1.000
_cell.angle_alpha   90.00
_cell.angle_beta   90.00
_cell.angle_gamma   90.00
#
_symmetry.space_group_name_H-M   'P 1'
#
loop_
_entity.id
_entity.type
_entity.pdbx_description
1 polymer ?
#
loop_
_entity_poly.entity_id
_entity_poly.type
_entity_poly.pdbx_seq_one_letter_code
_entity_poly.pdbx_strand_id
1 'polypeptide(L)'
;MGLGARFVTRFYSGEVILYPRTSSGGWDVALGALKAILRLRLQDGRLARALYEAVKPDNELLPEGLEVRGSVKGSLVGFEVSCSKGLGSLWATLDDLLACLQTAEKALRALGAG
;
A
#
# COMPACT_ATOMS: atom_id res chain seq x y z
N MET A 1 10.51 -24.66 7.88
CA MET A 1 9.36 -23.99 7.23
C MET A 1 8.59 -23.27 8.33
N GLY A 2 8.93 -22.02 8.66
CA GLY A 2 8.12 -21.30 9.65
C GLY A 2 7.11 -20.41 8.95
N LEU A 3 5.89 -20.40 9.49
CA LEU A 3 4.84 -19.49 9.07
C LEU A 3 5.23 -18.08 9.51
N GLY A 4 5.58 -17.22 8.55
CA GLY A 4 5.54 -15.79 8.81
C GLY A 4 4.10 -15.44 9.13
N ALA A 5 3.85 -14.72 10.23
CA ALA A 5 2.53 -14.18 10.51
C ALA A 5 2.19 -13.16 9.41
N ARG A 6 1.53 -13.66 8.36
CA ARG A 6 1.03 -12.87 7.25
C ARG A 6 -0.41 -12.53 7.57
N PHE A 7 -0.67 -11.28 7.89
CA PHE A 7 -2.04 -10.80 8.03
C PHE A 7 -2.49 -10.30 6.67
N VAL A 8 -3.52 -10.94 6.12
CA VAL A 8 -4.17 -10.49 4.89
C VAL A 8 -5.57 -10.03 5.27
N THR A 9 -5.84 -8.74 5.07
CA THR A 9 -7.20 -8.23 5.10
C THR A 9 -7.63 -7.86 3.69
N ARG A 10 -8.89 -8.15 3.35
CA ARG A 10 -9.50 -7.78 2.07
C ARG A 10 -10.53 -6.68 2.32
N PHE A 11 -10.56 -5.71 1.43
CA PHE A 11 -11.51 -4.60 1.47
C PHE A 11 -11.96 -4.30 0.04
N TYR A 12 -13.27 -4.15 -0.20
CA TYR A 12 -13.83 -3.90 -1.53
C TYR A 12 -13.22 -4.84 -2.62
N SER A 13 -12.42 -4.30 -3.54
CA SER A 13 -11.70 -5.00 -4.62
C SER A 13 -10.18 -5.14 -4.39
N GLY A 14 -9.73 -4.96 -3.15
CA GLY A 14 -8.32 -4.92 -2.77
C GLY A 14 -7.92 -5.78 -1.57
N GLU A 15 -6.62 -5.90 -1.36
CA GLU A 15 -6.02 -6.59 -0.22
C GLU A 15 -4.88 -5.76 0.39
N VAL A 16 -4.77 -5.81 1.72
CA VAL A 16 -3.58 -5.38 2.49
C VAL A 16 -2.89 -6.63 3.01
N ILE A 17 -1.58 -6.75 2.75
CA ILE A 17 -0.75 -7.83 3.28
C ILE A 17 0.30 -7.23 4.21
N LEU A 18 0.27 -7.60 5.48
CA LEU A 18 1.26 -7.20 6.48
C LEU A 18 2.20 -8.37 6.82
N TYR A 19 3.50 -8.10 6.84
CA TYR A 19 4.52 -9.08 7.22
C TYR A 19 5.79 -8.39 7.77
N PRO A 20 6.52 -9.06 8.68
CA PRO A 20 7.82 -8.56 9.14
C PRO A 20 8.85 -8.58 8.00
N ARG A 21 9.68 -7.53 7.92
CA ARG A 21 10.80 -7.49 6.96
C ARG A 21 11.93 -8.37 7.50
N THR A 22 12.28 -9.45 6.79
CA THR A 22 13.40 -10.33 7.18
C THR A 22 14.64 -10.03 6.35
N SER A 23 15.79 -9.90 7.01
CA SER A 23 17.07 -9.60 6.36
C SER A 23 17.84 -10.86 5.93
N SER A 24 17.50 -12.04 6.47
CA SER A 24 18.39 -13.22 6.43
C SER A 24 17.70 -14.60 6.42
N GLY A 25 16.38 -14.70 6.18
CA GLY A 25 15.69 -16.00 6.15
C GLY A 25 15.59 -16.72 7.50
N GLY A 26 15.93 -16.06 8.61
CA GLY A 26 15.74 -16.55 9.99
C GLY A 26 14.69 -15.74 10.76
N TRP A 27 14.17 -16.33 11.84
CA TRP A 27 13.15 -15.76 12.76
C TRP A 27 13.73 -14.75 13.74
N ASP A 28 14.61 -13.86 13.28
CA ASP A 28 14.94 -12.66 14.04
C ASP A 28 13.85 -11.62 13.77
N VAL A 29 12.78 -11.70 14.55
CA VAL A 29 11.83 -10.60 14.77
C VAL A 29 12.51 -9.51 15.61
N ALA A 30 13.69 -9.06 15.17
CA ALA A 30 14.16 -7.75 15.55
C ALA A 30 13.09 -6.77 15.06
N LEU A 31 12.55 -5.98 15.97
CA LEU A 31 11.49 -4.97 15.82
C LEU A 31 11.85 -3.82 14.83
N GLY A 32 12.56 -4.10 13.74
CA GLY A 32 13.24 -3.09 12.94
C GLY A 32 12.42 -2.54 11.78
N ALA A 33 11.59 -3.35 11.11
CA ALA A 33 10.81 -2.87 9.97
C ALA A 33 9.60 -3.75 9.65
N LEU A 34 8.46 -3.10 9.45
CA LEU A 34 7.22 -3.68 8.96
C LEU A 34 7.05 -3.34 7.49
N LYS A 35 6.44 -4.27 6.74
CA LYS A 35 6.01 -4.04 5.37
C LYS A 35 4.52 -4.25 5.23
N ALA A 36 3.89 -3.37 4.46
CA ALA A 36 2.53 -3.49 4.00
C ALA A 36 2.48 -3.46 2.48
N ILE A 37 1.72 -4.37 1.88
CA ILE A 37 1.43 -4.33 0.45
C ILE A 37 -0.06 -4.11 0.28
N LEU A 38 -0.40 -3.01 -0.38
CA LEU A 38 -1.75 -2.65 -0.78
C LEU A 38 -1.92 -2.98 -2.26
N ARG A 39 -2.99 -3.68 -2.62
CA ARG A 39 -3.34 -3.95 -4.02
C ARG A 39 -4.78 -3.61 -4.27
N LEU A 40 -5.05 -2.81 -5.30
CA LEU A 40 -6.39 -2.46 -5.73
C LEU A 40 -6.58 -2.88 -7.18
N ARG A 41 -7.64 -3.64 -7.44
CA ARG A 41 -8.08 -3.93 -8.80
C ARG A 41 -9.21 -2.99 -9.20
N LEU A 42 -9.03 -2.32 -10.32
CA LEU A 42 -9.99 -1.40 -10.92
C LEU A 42 -10.61 -2.03 -12.16
N GLN A 43 -11.61 -1.36 -12.71
CA GLN A 43 -12.38 -1.86 -13.87
C GLN A 43 -11.48 -2.02 -15.10
N ASP A 44 -10.65 -1.02 -15.40
CA ASP A 44 -9.73 -1.05 -16.53
C ASP A 44 -8.36 -0.42 -16.21
N GLY A 45 -7.46 -0.48 -17.19
CA GLY A 45 -6.12 0.10 -17.05
C GLY A 45 -6.07 1.63 -17.14
N ARG A 46 -7.08 2.29 -17.73
CA ARG A 46 -7.15 3.75 -17.82
C ARG A 46 -7.47 4.33 -16.45
N LEU A 47 -8.50 3.80 -15.79
CA LEU A 47 -8.87 4.14 -14.43
C LEU A 47 -7.75 3.81 -13.45
N ALA A 48 -7.06 2.68 -13.61
CA ALA A 48 -5.91 2.34 -12.79
C ALA A 48 -4.76 3.34 -12.90
N ARG A 49 -4.44 3.78 -14.12
CA ARG A 49 -3.42 4.79 -14.33
C ARG A 49 -3.85 6.15 -13.80
N ALA A 50 -5.09 6.58 -14.07
CA ALA A 50 -5.62 7.84 -13.58
C ALA A 50 -5.62 7.90 -12.04
N LEU A 51 -6.05 6.82 -11.39
CA LEU A 51 -5.97 6.70 -9.94
C LEU A 51 -4.52 6.79 -9.47
N TYR A 52 -3.62 5.98 -10.05
CA TYR A 52 -2.21 5.97 -9.66
C TYR A 52 -1.56 7.36 -9.76
N GLU A 53 -1.78 8.10 -10.85
CA GLU A 53 -1.23 9.45 -11.00
C GLU A 53 -1.84 10.44 -10.01
N ALA A 54 -3.13 10.31 -9.69
CA ALA A 54 -3.81 11.18 -8.71
C ALA A 54 -3.31 10.97 -7.27
N VAL A 55 -2.87 9.75 -6.93
CA VAL A 55 -2.42 9.39 -5.57
C VAL A 55 -0.93 9.10 -5.50
N LYS A 56 -0.19 9.40 -6.57
CA LYS A 56 1.23 9.06 -6.68
C LYS A 56 1.97 9.59 -5.45
N PRO A 57 2.57 8.71 -4.63
CA PRO A 57 3.20 9.11 -3.39
C PRO A 57 4.43 9.96 -3.73
N ASP A 58 4.49 11.13 -3.14
CA ASP A 58 5.68 11.96 -3.14
C ASP A 58 6.57 11.49 -1.98
N ASN A 59 7.73 10.93 -2.31
CA ASN A 59 8.66 10.40 -1.32
C ASN A 59 9.59 11.47 -0.74
N GLU A 60 9.56 12.71 -1.25
CA GLU A 60 10.44 13.79 -0.77
C GLU A 60 10.07 14.30 0.62
N LEU A 61 8.80 14.13 1.03
CA LEU A 61 8.26 14.61 2.32
C LEU A 61 8.11 13.50 3.37
N LEU A 62 8.54 12.28 3.08
CA LEU A 62 8.35 11.18 4.02
C LEU A 62 9.35 11.26 5.19
N PRO A 63 8.87 11.10 6.43
CA PRO A 63 9.74 11.02 7.59
C PRO A 63 10.76 9.88 7.45
N GLU A 64 11.99 10.06 7.96
CA GLU A 64 13.01 8.99 7.95
C GLU A 64 12.45 7.65 8.45
N GLY A 65 12.80 6.56 7.76
CA GLY A 65 12.31 5.22 8.10
C GLY A 65 10.92 4.88 7.58
N LEU A 66 10.30 5.76 6.77
CA LEU A 66 9.09 5.47 6.00
C LEU A 66 9.40 5.55 4.50
N GLU A 67 8.95 4.54 3.76
CA GLU A 67 9.14 4.46 2.32
C GLU A 67 7.85 3.94 1.68
N VAL A 68 7.34 4.66 0.68
CA VAL A 68 6.18 4.24 -0.10
C VAL A 68 6.60 4.05 -1.55
N ARG A 69 6.33 2.87 -2.11
CA ARG A 69 6.58 2.56 -3.52
C ARG A 69 5.28 2.24 -4.20
N GLY A 70 4.95 3.02 -5.22
CA GLY A 70 3.78 2.81 -6.04
C GLY A 70 4.10 2.08 -7.36
N SER A 71 3.12 1.34 -7.89
CA SER A 71 3.20 0.67 -9.18
C SER A 71 1.82 0.52 -9.81
N VAL A 72 1.77 0.49 -11.13
CA VAL A 72 0.55 0.16 -11.89
C VAL A 72 0.86 -0.87 -12.98
N LYS A 73 0.02 -1.90 -13.09
CA LYS A 73 0.14 -2.96 -14.09
C LYS A 73 -1.24 -3.39 -14.59
N GLY A 74 -1.59 -2.98 -15.81
CA GLY A 74 -2.94 -3.20 -16.35
C GLY A 74 -3.96 -2.49 -15.46
N SER A 75 -4.98 -3.22 -15.00
CA SER A 75 -6.01 -2.72 -14.07
C SER A 75 -5.66 -2.89 -12.58
N LEU A 76 -4.40 -3.22 -12.26
CA LEU A 76 -3.94 -3.39 -10.88
C LEU A 76 -3.05 -2.21 -10.46
N VAL A 77 -3.41 -1.55 -9.37
CA VAL A 77 -2.57 -0.56 -8.67
C VAL A 77 -2.00 -1.22 -7.41
N GLY A 78 -0.71 -1.05 -7.17
CA GLY A 78 -0.01 -1.62 -6.03
C GLY A 78 0.82 -0.58 -5.28
N PHE A 79 0.73 -0.56 -3.96
CA PHE A 79 1.60 0.22 -3.09
C PHE A 79 2.33 -0.69 -2.10
N GLU A 80 3.62 -0.49 -1.92
CA GLU A 80 4.42 -1.11 -0.88
C GLU A 80 4.85 -0.03 0.11
N VAL A 81 4.47 -0.18 1.38
CA VAL A 81 4.85 0.70 2.47
C VAL A 81 5.83 -0.04 3.37
N SER A 82 7.04 0.46 3.51
CA SER A 82 8.04 -0.02 4.46
C SER A 82 8.17 0.99 5.60
N CYS A 83 8.05 0.54 6.84
CA CYS A 83 8.10 1.40 8.02
C CYS A 83 8.97 0.79 9.12
N SER A 84 10.00 1.51 9.58
CA SER A 84 10.84 1.13 10.71
C SER A 84 10.43 1.74 12.06
N LYS A 85 9.41 2.60 12.06
CA LYS A 85 8.91 3.32 13.25
C LYS A 85 7.91 2.53 14.10
N GLY A 86 7.60 1.29 13.70
CA GLY A 86 6.65 0.41 14.37
C GLY A 86 5.22 0.43 13.79
N LEU A 87 4.35 -0.40 14.36
CA LEU A 87 3.03 -0.71 13.80
C LEU A 87 2.08 0.50 13.76
N GLY A 88 2.09 1.34 14.80
CA GLY A 88 1.22 2.51 14.86
C GLY A 88 1.48 3.51 13.73
N SER A 89 2.76 3.78 13.43
CA SER A 89 3.14 4.66 12.32
C SER A 89 2.79 4.07 10.96
N LEU A 90 2.98 2.76 10.79
CA LEU A 90 2.56 2.06 9.57
C LEU A 90 1.04 2.14 9.39
N TRP A 91 0.27 1.91 10.46
CA TRP A 91 -1.18 1.95 10.43
C TRP A 91 -1.71 3.33 10.05
N ALA A 92 -1.19 4.40 10.67
CA ALA A 92 -1.56 5.78 10.32
C ALA A 92 -1.26 6.09 8.84
N THR A 93 -0.10 5.68 8.33
CA THR A 93 0.27 5.89 6.92
C THR A 93 -0.68 5.12 5.98
N LEU A 94 -1.05 3.89 6.34
CA LEU A 94 -1.98 3.09 5.55
C LEU A 94 -3.39 3.70 5.55
N ASP A 95 -3.84 4.23 6.69
CA ASP A 95 -5.14 4.89 6.81
C ASP A 95 -5.21 6.15 5.92
N ASP A 96 -4.18 7.00 5.98
CA ASP A 96 -4.06 8.17 5.10
C ASP A 96 -4.05 7.78 3.61
N LEU A 97 -3.27 6.76 3.25
CA LEU A 97 -3.19 6.27 1.87
C LEU A 97 -4.54 5.71 1.39
N LEU A 98 -5.23 4.95 2.22
CA LEU A 98 -6.56 4.40 1.91
C LEU A 98 -7.60 5.51 1.74
N ALA A 99 -7.58 6.54 2.59
CA ALA A 99 -8.48 7.68 2.48
C ALA A 99 -8.26 8.47 1.16
N CYS A 100 -7.00 8.69 0.79
CA CYS A 100 -6.64 9.33 -0.48
C CYS A 100 -7.10 8.50 -1.68
N LEU A 101 -6.89 7.17 -1.65
CA LEU A 101 -7.33 6.27 -2.71
C LEU A 101 -8.85 6.27 -2.87
N GLN A 102 -9.61 6.19 -1.78
CA GLN A 102 -11.07 6.24 -1.82
C GLN A 102 -11.59 7.57 -2.37
N THR A 103 -10.96 8.68 -1.99
CA THR A 103 -11.34 10.01 -2.48
C THR A 103 -11.08 10.15 -3.97
N ALA A 104 -9.89 9.76 -4.43
CA ALA A 104 -9.52 9.79 -5.84
C ALA A 104 -10.40 8.87 -6.69
N GLU A 105 -10.72 7.65 -6.19
CA GLU A 105 -11.62 6.74 -6.89
C GLU A 105 -13.02 7.35 -7.07
N LYS A 106 -13.59 7.93 -6.01
CA LYS A 106 -14.90 8.59 -6.08
C LYS A 106 -14.90 9.76 -7.05
N ALA A 107 -13.85 10.59 -7.05
CA ALA A 107 -13.72 11.71 -7.97
C ALA A 107 -13.66 11.24 -9.43
N LEU A 108 -12.86 10.22 -9.74
CA LEU A 108 -12.75 9.66 -11.09
C LEU A 108 -14.07 9.05 -11.59
N ARG A 109 -14.81 8.38 -10.70
CA ARG A 109 -16.16 7.86 -11.01
C ARG A 109 -17.16 8.98 -11.29
N ALA A 110 -17.12 10.06 -10.51
CA ALA A 110 -18.01 11.21 -10.69
C ALA A 110 -17.76 11.96 -12.00
N LEU A 111 -16.51 11.93 -12.51
CA LEU A 111 -16.12 12.56 -13.77
C LEU A 111 -16.34 11.66 -15.01
N GLY A 112 -16.90 10.46 -14.86
CA GLY A 112 -17.21 9.57 -15.97
C GLY A 112 -16.00 8.88 -16.61
N ALA A 113 -14.88 8.76 -15.88
CA ALA A 113 -13.70 8.02 -16.34
C ALA A 113 -13.83 6.49 -16.12
N GLY A 114 -15.04 5.94 -16.23
CA GLY A 114 -15.39 4.54 -15.99
C GLY A 114 -16.05 3.87 -17.18
#